data_AF-A0A3C0CWW4-F1
#
_entry.id   AF-A0A3C0CWW4-F1
#
_cell.length_a   1.000
_cell.length_b   1.000
_cell.length_c   1.000
_cell.angle_alpha   90.00
_cell.angle_beta   90.00
_cell.angle_gamma   90.00
#
_symmetry.space_group_name_H-M   'P 1'
#
loop_
_entity.id
_entity.type
_entity.pdbx_description
1 polymer ?
#
loop_
_entity_poly.entity_id
_entity_poly.type
_entity_poly.pdbx_seq_one_letter_code
_entity_poly.pdbx_strand_id
1 'polypeptide(L)'
;MTLRLVDSHCHLNHEDFSPDIGSVLSRADAAGVGQIICVGWDVPSSEKAAGQSKEIPGVYAAVGVHPHDADTLDKGAEERL
;
A
#
# COMPACT_ATOMS: atom_id res chain seq x y z
N MET A 1 -11.42 24.40 -9.59
CA MET A 1 -10.48 23.44 -9.00
C MET A 1 -11.23 22.14 -8.80
N THR A 2 -10.78 21.05 -9.42
CA THR A 2 -11.28 19.72 -9.09
C THR A 2 -10.64 19.31 -7.75
N LEU A 3 -11.43 18.87 -6.78
CA LEU A 3 -10.92 18.40 -5.49
C LEU A 3 -10.15 17.09 -5.74
N ARG A 4 -8.88 17.02 -5.34
CA ARG A 4 -8.10 15.78 -5.37
C ARG A 4 -8.09 15.20 -3.95
N LEU A 5 -8.55 13.97 -3.82
CA LEU A 5 -8.58 13.22 -2.57
C LEU A 5 -7.29 12.41 -2.41
N VAL A 6 -6.95 12.15 -1.15
CA VAL A 6 -5.89 11.23 -0.74
C VAL A 6 -6.55 10.10 0.03
N ASP A 7 -6.38 8.86 -0.43
CA ASP A 7 -6.65 7.70 0.40
C ASP A 7 -5.46 7.48 1.32
N SER A 8 -5.64 7.79 2.60
CA SER A 8 -4.56 7.73 3.58
C SER A 8 -4.27 6.32 4.09
N HIS A 9 -5.10 5.33 3.79
CA HIS A 9 -4.91 3.96 4.29
C HIS A 9 -5.70 2.95 3.47
N CYS A 10 -4.99 2.19 2.62
CA CYS A 10 -5.56 1.04 1.92
C CYS A 10 -4.57 -0.13 1.86
N HIS A 11 -5.06 -1.30 1.46
CA HIS A 11 -4.27 -2.52 1.29
C HIS A 11 -4.27 -2.97 -0.18
N LEU A 12 -3.76 -2.13 -1.10
CA LEU A 12 -3.58 -2.52 -2.53
C LEU A 12 -2.60 -3.69 -2.72
N ASN A 13 -1.77 -3.96 -1.70
CA ASN A 13 -0.89 -5.12 -1.59
C ASN A 13 -1.64 -6.41 -1.24
N HIS A 14 -2.93 -6.38 -0.90
CA HIS A 14 -3.74 -7.59 -0.71
C HIS A 14 -3.88 -8.38 -2.01
N GLU A 15 -4.03 -9.70 -1.90
CA GLU A 15 -4.10 -10.59 -3.06
C GLU A 15 -5.34 -10.35 -3.93
N ASP A 16 -6.47 -9.97 -3.31
CA ASP A 16 -7.74 -9.68 -3.99
C ASP A 16 -7.63 -8.59 -5.07
N PHE A 17 -6.68 -7.66 -4.94
CA PHE A 17 -6.47 -6.59 -5.92
C PHE A 17 -5.43 -6.93 -7.00
N SER A 18 -4.70 -8.04 -6.83
CA SER A 18 -3.65 -8.43 -7.77
C SER A 18 -4.17 -8.73 -9.19
N PRO A 19 -5.37 -9.32 -9.39
CA PRO A 19 -5.90 -9.56 -10.73
C PRO A 19 -6.23 -8.31 -11.54
N ASP A 20 -6.62 -7.19 -10.90
CA ASP A 20 -7.16 -6.02 -11.59
C ASP A 20 -6.68 -4.67 -11.03
N ILE A 21 -5.51 -4.60 -10.40
CA ILE A 21 -5.00 -3.38 -9.74
C ILE A 21 -5.04 -2.14 -10.64
N GLY A 22 -4.74 -2.27 -11.93
CA GLY A 22 -4.84 -1.16 -12.89
C GLY A 22 -6.28 -0.63 -13.05
N SER A 23 -7.27 -1.51 -13.06
CA SER A 23 -8.68 -1.14 -13.10
C SER A 23 -9.15 -0.51 -11.79
N VAL A 24 -8.64 -0.99 -10.64
CA VAL A 24 -8.90 -0.37 -9.32
C VAL A 24 -8.40 1.06 -9.30
N LEU A 25 -7.15 1.30 -9.71
CA LEU A 25 -6.54 2.62 -9.75
C LEU A 25 -7.24 3.57 -10.72
N SER A 26 -7.68 3.07 -11.88
CA SER A 26 -8.46 3.86 -12.83
C SER A 26 -9.80 4.31 -12.24
N ARG A 27 -10.49 3.44 -11.49
CA ARG A 27 -11.72 3.82 -10.78
C ARG A 27 -11.44 4.83 -9.66
N ALA A 28 -10.34 4.68 -8.94
CA ALA A 28 -9.92 5.62 -7.89
C ALA A 28 -9.66 7.02 -8.47
N ASP A 29 -8.89 7.11 -9.55
CA ASP A 29 -8.61 8.39 -10.24
C ASP A 29 -9.89 9.05 -10.79
N ALA A 30 -10.77 8.26 -11.42
CA ALA A 30 -12.07 8.75 -11.91
C ALA A 30 -12.97 9.28 -10.78
N ALA A 31 -12.83 8.77 -9.55
CA ALA A 31 -13.51 9.26 -8.36
C ALA A 31 -12.78 10.45 -7.68
N GLY A 32 -11.64 10.89 -8.21
CA GLY A 32 -10.84 11.99 -7.69
C GLY A 32 -9.78 11.59 -6.65
N VAL A 33 -9.59 10.29 -6.37
CA VAL A 33 -8.55 9.77 -5.47
C VAL A 33 -7.24 9.61 -6.26
N GLY A 34 -6.43 10.66 -6.24
CA GLY A 34 -5.20 10.74 -7.04
C GLY A 34 -3.91 10.38 -6.28
N GLN A 35 -3.98 10.26 -4.95
CA GLN A 35 -2.86 9.80 -4.12
C GLN A 35 -3.36 8.75 -3.15
N ILE A 36 -2.56 7.71 -2.94
CA ILE A 36 -2.93 6.54 -2.15
C ILE A 36 -1.75 6.13 -1.27
N ILE A 37 -1.98 5.86 0.01
CA ILE A 37 -1.01 5.22 0.90
C ILE A 37 -1.38 3.74 1.02
N CYS A 38 -0.56 2.87 0.42
CA CYS A 38 -0.64 1.42 0.55
C CYS A 38 0.10 0.98 1.81
N VAL A 39 -0.61 0.34 2.74
CA VAL A 39 -0.11 0.01 4.08
C VAL A 39 0.25 -1.48 4.15
N GLY A 40 1.52 -1.77 4.47
CA GLY A 40 1.97 -3.09 4.88
C GLY A 40 1.56 -3.39 6.33
N TRP A 41 1.27 -4.66 6.60
CA TRP A 41 0.91 -5.17 7.94
C TRP A 41 1.88 -6.23 8.45
N ASP A 42 2.78 -6.72 7.61
CA ASP A 42 3.88 -7.63 7.90
C ASP A 42 5.05 -7.33 6.95
N VAL A 43 6.18 -8.03 7.09
CA VAL A 43 7.34 -7.80 6.21
C VAL A 43 7.02 -8.08 4.72
N PRO A 44 6.42 -9.23 4.34
CA PRO A 44 6.09 -9.49 2.92
C PRO A 44 5.15 -8.45 2.29
N SER A 45 4.10 -8.05 3.01
CA SER A 45 3.13 -7.06 2.53
C SER A 45 3.74 -5.66 2.47
N SER A 46 4.65 -5.33 3.38
CA SER A 46 5.41 -4.07 3.37
C SER A 46 6.37 -3.99 2.19
N GLU A 47 7.11 -5.06 1.88
CA GLU A 47 7.95 -5.15 0.69
C GLU A 47 7.12 -5.01 -0.59
N LYS A 48 5.95 -5.66 -0.65
CA LYS A 48 5.02 -5.52 -1.78
C LYS A 48 4.50 -4.08 -1.92
N ALA A 49 4.11 -3.43 -0.82
CA ALA A 49 3.68 -2.03 -0.84
C ALA A 49 4.81 -1.09 -1.32
N ALA A 50 6.05 -1.33 -0.86
CA ALA A 50 7.23 -0.59 -1.30
C ALA A 50 7.60 -0.85 -2.77
N GLY A 51 7.31 -2.04 -3.29
CA GLY A 51 7.41 -2.35 -4.72
C GLY A 51 6.37 -1.58 -5.54
N GLN A 52 5.11 -1.66 -5.12
CA GLN A 52 3.99 -0.95 -5.77
C GLN A 52 4.21 0.56 -5.83
N SER A 53 4.75 1.18 -4.77
CA SER A 53 5.02 2.63 -4.75
C SER A 53 6.11 3.06 -5.72
N LYS A 54 7.03 2.16 -6.10
CA LYS A 54 8.05 2.42 -7.13
C LYS A 54 7.49 2.32 -8.53
N GLU A 55 6.53 1.43 -8.75
CA GLU A 55 5.99 1.11 -10.08
C GLU A 55 4.77 1.96 -10.44
N ILE A 56 3.98 2.40 -9.46
CA ILE A 56 2.67 3.02 -9.67
C ILE A 56 2.71 4.50 -9.24
N PRO A 57 2.64 5.45 -10.17
CA PRO A 57 2.59 6.88 -9.85
C PRO A 57 1.40 7.23 -8.94
N GLY A 58 1.66 8.01 -7.89
CA GLY A 58 0.63 8.42 -6.94
C GLY A 58 0.36 7.43 -5.81
N VAL A 59 0.98 6.24 -5.83
CA VAL A 59 0.98 5.29 -4.71
C VAL A 59 2.22 5.51 -3.84
N TYR A 60 2.01 5.62 -2.54
CA TYR A 60 3.04 5.69 -1.51
C TYR A 60 2.93 4.46 -0.61
N ALA A 61 4.01 4.12 0.11
CA ALA A 61 4.02 2.99 1.00
C ALA A 61 4.15 3.44 2.47
N ALA A 62 3.42 2.78 3.35
CA ALA A 62 3.75 2.70 4.77
C ALA A 62 4.16 1.25 5.08
N VAL A 63 5.31 1.08 5.72
CA VAL A 63 5.90 -0.23 6.03
C VAL A 63 5.88 -0.46 7.54
N GLY A 64 5.66 -1.69 7.95
CA GLY A 64 5.63 -2.04 9.37
C GLY A 64 5.06 -3.44 9.64
N VAL A 65 4.89 -3.72 10.93
CA VAL A 65 4.22 -4.92 11.43
C VAL A 65 2.99 -4.48 12.23
N HIS A 66 1.81 -5.02 11.90
CA HIS A 66 0.57 -4.74 12.59
C HIS A 66 0.61 -5.35 14.00
N PRO A 67 -0.01 -4.73 15.02
CA PRO A 67 0.06 -5.21 16.42
C PRO A 67 -0.42 -6.64 16.64
N HIS A 68 -1.23 -7.20 15.74
CA HIS A 68 -1.63 -8.62 15.80
C HIS A 68 -0.45 -9.58 15.61
N ASP A 69 0.57 -9.16 14.86
CA ASP A 69 1.76 -9.95 14.53
C ASP A 69 3.01 -9.34 15.18
N ALA A 70 2.84 -8.56 16.26
CA ALA A 70 3.94 -7.85 16.92
C ALA A 70 5.05 -8.78 17.42
N ASP A 71 4.73 -10.06 17.69
CA ASP A 71 5.68 -11.10 18.07
C ASP A 71 6.60 -11.54 16.92
N THR A 72 6.29 -11.16 15.68
CA THR A 72 7.11 -11.40 14.47
C THR A 72 8.14 -10.30 14.20
N LEU A 73 8.08 -9.17 14.93
CA LEU A 73 9.04 -8.07 14.78
C LEU A 73 10.36 -8.40 15.50
N ASP A 74 11.25 -9.09 14.79
CA ASP A 74 12.63 -9.35 15.22
C ASP A 74 13.64 -8.45 14.47
N LYS A 75 14.94 -8.61 14.77
CA LYS A 75 16.01 -7.83 14.10
C LYS A 75 16.03 -8.03 12.58
N GLY A 76 15.69 -9.23 12.11
CA GLY A 76 15.65 -9.50 10.67
C GLY A 76 14.47 -8.80 10.00
N ALA A 77 13.33 -8.69 10.69
CA ALA A 77 12.20 -7.89 10.24
C ALA A 77 12.54 -6.39 10.21
N GLU A 78 13.20 -5.86 11.25
CA GLU A 78 13.64 -4.46 11.32
C GLU A 78 14.58 -4.06 10.17
N GLU A 79 15.50 -4.94 9.76
CA GLU A 79 16.44 -4.66 8.65
C GLU A 79 15.76 -4.63 7.27
N ARG A 80 14.58 -5.23 7.13
CA ARG A 80 13.84 -5.35 5.86
C ARG A 80 12.78 -4.25 5.66
N LEU A 81 12.39 -3.57 6.73
CA LEU A 81 11.39 -2.48 6.75
C LEU A 81 12.06 -1.12 6.57
#